data_AF-E1ZCF9-F1
#
_entry.id   AF-E1ZCF9-F1
#
_cell.length_a   1.000
_cell.length_b   1.000
_cell.length_c   1.000
_cell.angle_alpha   90.00
_cell.angle_beta   90.00
_cell.angle_gamma   90.00
#
_symmetry.space_group_name_H-M   'P 1'
#
loop_
_entity.id
_entity.type
_entity.pdbx_description
1 polymer ?
#
loop_
_entity_poly.entity_id
_entity_poly.type
_entity_poly.pdbx_seq_one_letter_code
_entity_poly.pdbx_strand_id
1 'polypeptide(L)'
;LQVERRRGAGDAFGQGDASKVALTLAAALARMAAGDTSLYITTQPVPSAPDGHPELYASLVEQLAADVPLVPQLMGRLVPQSINLWLGTAPHGSSSGLHCDYHDNLYVLLRGRKRFRLYPPSLARRMYTVGRVARVHANGRIVF
;
A
#
# COMPACT_ATOMS: atom_id res chain seq x y z
N LEU A 1 11.61 -11.60 0.96
CA LEU A 1 10.46 -10.69 0.74
C LEU A 1 9.20 -11.53 0.74
N GLN A 2 8.10 -11.06 1.34
CA GLN A 2 6.80 -11.71 1.24
C GLN A 2 6.02 -11.08 0.09
N VAL A 3 5.77 -11.84 -0.98
CA VAL A 3 5.11 -11.35 -2.19
C VAL A 3 3.75 -11.99 -2.30
N GLU A 4 2.69 -11.21 -2.48
CA GLU A 4 1.37 -11.78 -2.72
C GLU A 4 1.34 -12.47 -4.09
N ARG A 5 0.72 -13.65 -4.12
CA ARG A 5 0.55 -14.44 -5.31
C ARG A 5 -0.91 -14.87 -5.47
N ARG A 6 -1.55 -14.40 -6.54
CA ARG A 6 -2.86 -14.95 -6.97
C ARG A 6 -2.69 -16.33 -7.60
N ARG A 7 -3.70 -17.20 -7.42
CA ARG A 7 -3.68 -18.57 -7.94
C ARG A 7 -4.25 -18.64 -9.35
N GLY A 8 -5.30 -17.85 -9.62
CA GLY A 8 -5.93 -17.67 -10.92
C GLY A 8 -5.92 -16.21 -11.39
N ALA A 9 -6.17 -16.01 -12.68
CA ALA A 9 -6.22 -14.68 -13.29
C ALA A 9 -7.40 -13.81 -12.79
N GLY A 10 -8.46 -14.44 -12.27
CA GLY A 10 -9.63 -13.76 -11.71
C GLY A 10 -9.53 -13.43 -10.21
N ASP A 11 -8.51 -13.92 -9.50
CA ASP A 11 -8.40 -13.68 -8.06
C ASP A 11 -7.92 -12.26 -7.77
N ALA A 12 -8.41 -11.68 -6.69
CA ALA A 12 -7.95 -10.40 -6.17
C ALA A 12 -6.68 -10.56 -5.31
N PHE A 13 -5.87 -9.50 -5.27
CA PHE A 13 -4.83 -9.33 -4.26
C PHE A 13 -5.43 -8.96 -2.89
N GLY A 14 -4.63 -8.95 -1.83
CA GLY A 14 -5.06 -8.60 -0.48
C GLY A 14 -5.81 -9.71 0.26
N GLN A 15 -5.56 -10.99 -0.07
CA GLN A 15 -6.21 -12.15 0.57
C GLN A 15 -5.49 -12.62 1.85
N GLY A 16 -4.65 -11.77 2.44
CA GLY A 16 -3.90 -12.07 3.65
C GLY A 16 -2.69 -13.00 3.43
N ASP A 17 -2.07 -13.41 4.54
CA ASP A 17 -0.75 -14.05 4.52
C ASP A 17 -0.72 -15.42 3.85
N ALA A 18 -1.84 -16.15 3.84
CA ALA A 18 -1.95 -17.44 3.15
C ALA A 18 -1.78 -17.34 1.62
N SER A 19 -1.87 -16.13 1.06
CA SER A 19 -1.62 -15.86 -0.36
C SER A 19 -0.18 -15.43 -0.65
N LYS A 20 0.66 -15.25 0.37
CA LYS A 20 2.03 -14.75 0.21
C LYS A 20 3.02 -15.90 0.01
N VAL A 21 4.00 -15.65 -0.85
CA VAL A 21 5.12 -16.55 -1.12
C VAL A 21 6.44 -15.84 -0.86
N ALA A 22 7.42 -16.58 -0.34
CA ALA A 22 8.76 -16.06 -0.13
C ALA A 22 9.52 -16.00 -1.45
N LEU A 23 9.95 -14.79 -1.85
CA LEU A 23 10.82 -14.56 -3.00
C LEU A 23 11.92 -13.55 -2.64
N THR A 24 13.02 -13.58 -3.40
CA THR A 24 13.94 -12.44 -3.47
C THR A 24 13.35 -11.37 -4.38
N LEU A 25 13.77 -10.10 -4.22
CA LEU A 25 13.36 -9.03 -5.12
C LEU A 25 13.73 -9.38 -6.58
N ALA A 26 14.97 -9.83 -6.81
CA ALA A 26 15.46 -10.21 -8.12
C ALA A 26 14.59 -11.29 -8.78
N ALA A 27 14.21 -12.34 -8.04
CA ALA A 27 13.34 -13.39 -8.57
C ALA A 27 11.93 -12.89 -8.89
N ALA A 28 11.36 -12.02 -8.04
CA ALA A 28 10.06 -11.41 -8.29
C ALA A 28 10.09 -10.53 -9.56
N LEU A 29 11.11 -9.69 -9.70
CA LEU A 29 11.30 -8.83 -10.86
C LEU A 29 11.52 -9.62 -12.15
N ALA A 30 12.34 -10.67 -12.11
CA ALA A 30 12.58 -11.54 -13.27
C ALA A 30 11.28 -12.19 -13.77
N ARG A 31 10.47 -12.72 -12.85
CA ARG A 31 9.15 -13.31 -13.20
C ARG A 31 8.20 -12.26 -13.78
N MET A 32 8.11 -11.10 -13.15
CA MET A 32 7.29 -9.99 -13.64
C MET A 32 7.73 -9.52 -15.03
N ALA A 33 9.04 -9.44 -15.29
CA ALA A 33 9.60 -9.10 -16.59
C ALA A 33 9.30 -10.17 -17.66
N ALA A 34 9.21 -11.45 -17.25
CA ALA A 34 8.77 -12.55 -18.09
C ALA A 34 7.24 -12.61 -18.32
N GLY A 35 6.48 -11.62 -17.82
CA GLY A 35 5.04 -11.53 -18.02
C GLY A 35 4.20 -12.19 -16.92
N ASP A 36 4.80 -12.61 -15.81
CA ASP A 36 4.05 -13.12 -14.66
C ASP A 36 3.27 -11.99 -13.98
N THR A 37 1.96 -11.99 -14.22
CA THR A 37 1.02 -11.03 -13.61
C THR A 37 0.41 -11.56 -12.31
N SER A 38 0.86 -12.71 -11.81
CA SER A 38 0.33 -13.30 -10.57
C SER A 38 0.93 -12.68 -9.31
N LEU A 39 1.96 -11.86 -9.45
CA LEU A 39 2.75 -11.33 -8.33
C LEU A 39 2.40 -9.88 -8.03
N TYR A 40 2.33 -9.56 -6.73
CA TYR A 40 2.20 -8.20 -6.23
C TYR A 40 3.00 -8.02 -4.95
N ILE A 41 3.93 -7.08 -4.96
CA ILE A 41 4.61 -6.59 -3.78
C ILE A 41 3.70 -5.51 -3.19
N THR A 42 3.16 -5.80 -2.01
CA THR A 42 2.34 -4.89 -1.21
C THR A 42 3.12 -4.43 0.02
N THR A 43 2.43 -3.82 1.00
CA THR A 43 2.99 -3.52 2.32
C THR A 43 3.76 -4.70 2.87
N GLN A 44 4.96 -4.41 3.38
CA GLN A 44 5.86 -5.41 3.93
C GLN A 44 5.85 -5.29 5.45
N PRO A 45 6.03 -6.41 6.17
CA PRO A 45 6.19 -6.33 7.61
C PRO A 45 7.42 -5.49 7.94
N VAL A 46 7.26 -4.56 8.87
CA VAL A 46 8.33 -3.75 9.44
C VAL A 46 8.65 -4.29 10.83
N PRO A 47 9.93 -4.38 11.21
CA PRO A 47 10.31 -4.80 12.55
C PRO A 47 9.85 -3.75 13.58
N SER A 48 9.76 -4.15 14.84
CA SER A 48 9.56 -3.21 15.95
C SER A 48 10.91 -2.62 16.37
N ALA A 49 10.95 -1.30 16.49
CA ALA A 49 12.03 -0.57 17.11
C ALA A 49 12.10 -0.88 18.63
N PRO A 50 13.22 -0.56 19.31
CA PRO A 50 13.40 -0.84 20.74
C PRO A 50 12.36 -0.21 21.67
N ASP A 51 11.72 0.88 21.24
CA ASP A 51 10.63 1.56 21.96
C ASP A 51 9.25 0.89 21.77
N GLY A 52 9.19 -0.19 20.98
CA GLY A 52 7.98 -0.95 20.69
C GLY A 52 7.17 -0.41 19.50
N HIS A 53 7.57 0.71 18.90
CA HIS A 53 6.92 1.23 17.70
C HIS A 53 7.44 0.54 16.43
N PRO A 54 6.61 0.35 15.39
CA PRO A 54 7.10 -0.19 14.12
C PRO A 54 8.14 0.75 13.50
N GLU A 55 9.21 0.19 12.96
CA GLU A 55 10.17 0.92 12.14
C GLU A 55 9.50 1.51 10.89
N LEU A 56 10.14 2.55 10.34
CA LEU A 56 9.57 3.31 9.24
C LEU A 56 9.60 2.57 7.91
N TYR A 57 10.69 1.84 7.67
CA TYR A 57 10.97 1.15 6.42
C TYR A 57 10.90 -0.35 6.61
N ALA A 58 10.41 -1.05 5.59
CA ALA A 58 10.80 -2.44 5.41
C ALA A 58 12.17 -2.49 4.71
N SER A 59 12.92 -3.57 4.93
CA SER A 59 14.31 -3.72 4.43
C SER A 59 14.50 -3.48 2.92
N LEU A 60 13.45 -3.67 2.12
CA LEU A 60 13.46 -3.36 0.69
C LEU A 60 13.45 -1.85 0.41
N VAL A 61 12.65 -1.10 1.18
CA VAL A 61 12.44 0.34 0.98
C VAL A 61 13.56 1.15 1.61
N GLU A 62 14.18 0.63 2.67
CA GLU A 62 15.32 1.25 3.34
C GLU A 62 16.48 1.53 2.38
N GLN A 63 16.72 0.63 1.41
CA GLN A 63 17.76 0.80 0.39
C GLN A 63 17.49 1.98 -0.55
N LEU A 64 16.27 2.50 -0.60
CA LEU A 64 15.84 3.65 -1.40
C LEU A 64 15.67 4.91 -0.56
N ALA A 65 15.96 4.86 0.75
CA ALA A 65 15.70 5.98 1.67
C ALA A 65 16.48 7.25 1.31
N ALA A 66 17.62 7.12 0.63
CA ALA A 66 18.41 8.26 0.16
C ALA A 66 17.85 8.90 -1.12
N ASP A 67 16.98 8.21 -1.86
CA ASP A 67 16.46 8.67 -3.16
C ASP A 67 15.25 9.60 -3.02
N VAL A 68 14.60 9.60 -1.86
CA VAL A 68 13.38 10.36 -1.58
C VAL A 68 13.55 11.09 -0.24
N PRO A 69 13.23 12.40 -0.16
CA PRO A 69 13.31 13.11 1.12
C PRO A 69 12.37 12.46 2.15
N LEU A 70 12.91 12.18 3.34
CA LEU A 70 12.16 11.56 4.44
C LEU A 70 10.85 12.32 4.75
N VAL A 71 10.91 13.65 4.77
CA VAL A 71 9.75 14.53 4.89
C VAL A 71 9.73 15.47 3.69
N PRO A 72 8.92 15.17 2.66
CA PRO A 72 8.74 16.08 1.53
C PRO A 72 8.18 17.42 2.01
N GLN A 73 8.64 18.53 1.44
CA GLN A 73 8.22 19.89 1.84
C GLN A 73 6.70 20.06 1.84
N LEU A 74 5.99 19.40 0.92
CA LEU A 74 4.52 19.41 0.83
C LEU A 74 3.82 18.90 2.11
N MET A 75 4.46 18.01 2.86
CA MET A 75 3.92 17.42 4.09
C MET A 75 4.20 18.29 5.34
N GLY A 76 4.92 19.41 5.19
CA GLY A 76 5.12 20.40 6.23
C GLY A 76 5.76 19.83 7.50
N ARG A 77 5.00 19.84 8.60
CA ARG A 77 5.45 19.38 9.94
C ARG A 77 4.97 17.96 10.29
N LEU A 78 4.38 17.25 9.34
CA LEU A 78 3.98 15.86 9.56
C LEU A 78 5.22 14.97 9.72
N VAL A 79 5.08 13.92 10.51
CA VAL A 79 6.11 12.89 10.68
C VAL A 79 5.68 11.60 9.97
N PRO A 80 6.56 10.96 9.18
CA PRO A 80 6.25 9.71 8.54
C PRO A 80 5.91 8.63 9.58
N GLN A 81 4.75 8.00 9.43
CA GLN A 81 4.36 6.85 10.26
C GLN A 81 4.80 5.52 9.62
N SER A 82 4.73 5.42 8.29
CA SER A 82 5.20 4.26 7.53
C SER A 82 5.56 4.67 6.11
N ILE A 83 6.53 3.99 5.51
CA ILE A 83 6.89 4.14 4.10
C ILE A 83 6.81 2.77 3.42
N ASN A 84 5.93 2.67 2.43
CA ASN A 84 5.58 1.44 1.76
C ASN A 84 5.91 1.49 0.27
N LEU A 85 6.17 0.33 -0.32
CA LEU A 85 6.34 0.15 -1.76
C LEU A 85 5.26 -0.78 -2.30
N TRP A 86 4.65 -0.37 -3.40
CA TRP A 86 3.72 -1.20 -4.17
C TRP A 86 4.28 -1.43 -5.57
N LEU A 87 4.41 -2.70 -5.95
CA LEU A 87 4.99 -3.09 -7.24
C LEU A 87 4.28 -4.32 -7.79
N GLY A 88 3.85 -4.26 -9.04
CA GLY A 88 3.29 -5.40 -9.75
C GLY A 88 3.15 -5.11 -11.24
N THR A 89 2.69 -6.11 -11.98
CA THR A 89 2.42 -6.01 -13.42
C THR A 89 0.94 -6.23 -13.68
N ALA A 90 0.32 -5.32 -14.42
CA ALA A 90 -1.11 -5.34 -14.70
C ALA A 90 -1.39 -4.85 -16.13
N PRO A 91 -1.02 -5.62 -17.17
CA PRO A 91 -1.22 -5.21 -18.56
C PRO A 91 -2.69 -4.95 -18.91
N HIS A 92 -3.60 -5.68 -18.27
CA HIS A 92 -5.06 -5.52 -18.42
C HIS A 92 -5.69 -4.67 -17.30
N GLY A 93 -4.86 -3.99 -16.51
CA GLY A 93 -5.31 -3.24 -15.33
C GLY A 93 -5.50 -4.12 -14.09
N SER A 94 -5.46 -3.47 -12.94
CA SER A 94 -5.77 -4.03 -11.62
C SER A 94 -6.32 -2.90 -10.75
N SER A 95 -7.12 -3.23 -9.75
CA SER A 95 -7.74 -2.25 -8.86
C SER A 95 -7.66 -2.72 -7.41
N SER A 96 -7.39 -1.77 -6.51
CA SER A 96 -7.65 -1.94 -5.08
C SER A 96 -9.12 -1.59 -4.79
N GLY A 97 -9.73 -2.29 -3.83
CA GLY A 97 -11.04 -1.91 -3.30
C GLY A 97 -11.04 -0.48 -2.76
N LEU A 98 -12.19 0.18 -2.78
CA LEU A 98 -12.34 1.51 -2.18
C LEU A 98 -12.17 1.39 -0.65
N HIS A 99 -11.28 2.20 -0.07
CA HIS A 99 -10.98 2.21 1.35
C HIS A 99 -10.55 3.63 1.79
N CYS A 100 -10.41 3.81 3.09
CA CYS A 100 -9.76 4.96 3.70
C CYS A 100 -8.71 4.48 4.70
N ASP A 101 -7.59 5.20 4.77
CA ASP A 101 -6.55 4.99 5.77
C ASP A 101 -6.74 5.94 6.97
N TYR A 102 -6.07 5.64 8.08
CA TYR A 102 -6.15 6.47 9.29
C TYR A 102 -5.24 7.70 9.28
N HIS A 103 -4.23 7.71 8.40
CA HIS A 103 -3.20 8.73 8.33
C HIS A 103 -3.26 9.47 6.99
N ASP A 104 -2.77 10.71 6.98
CA ASP A 104 -2.47 11.42 5.73
C ASP A 104 -1.47 10.59 4.91
N ASN A 105 -1.64 10.58 3.58
CA ASN A 105 -0.87 9.72 2.70
C ASN A 105 -0.37 10.50 1.48
N LEU A 106 0.92 10.36 1.16
CA LEU A 106 1.51 10.86 -0.08
C LEU A 106 1.82 9.68 -1.00
N TYR A 107 1.04 9.57 -2.09
CA TYR A 107 1.25 8.52 -3.09
C TYR A 107 2.14 9.02 -4.22
N VAL A 108 3.34 8.44 -4.36
CA VAL A 108 4.28 8.76 -5.44
C VAL A 108 4.29 7.64 -6.48
N LEU A 109 3.86 7.96 -7.71
CA LEU A 109 3.89 7.00 -8.83
C LEU A 109 5.25 7.06 -9.54
N LEU A 110 6.09 6.05 -9.33
CA LEU A 110 7.43 5.98 -9.95
C LEU A 110 7.39 5.46 -11.41
N ARG A 111 6.52 4.49 -11.71
CA ARG A 111 6.42 3.91 -13.06
C ARG A 111 5.01 3.40 -13.37
N GLY A 112 4.62 3.53 -14.64
CA GLY A 112 3.35 3.02 -15.15
C GLY A 112 2.23 4.06 -15.05
N ARG A 113 0.98 3.60 -14.86
CA ARG A 113 -0.20 4.46 -14.77
C ARG A 113 -1.14 3.96 -13.68
N LYS A 114 -1.58 4.87 -12.80
CA LYS A 114 -2.61 4.61 -11.79
C LYS A 114 -3.70 5.67 -11.87
N ARG A 115 -4.96 5.23 -11.87
CA ARG A 115 -6.13 6.12 -11.82
C ARG A 115 -6.71 6.10 -10.42
N PHE A 116 -6.72 7.25 -9.77
CA PHE A 116 -7.36 7.42 -8.47
C PHE A 116 -8.79 7.93 -8.64
N ARG A 117 -9.69 7.39 -7.80
CA ARG A 117 -11.02 7.96 -7.59
C ARG A 117 -11.14 8.28 -6.11
N LEU A 118 -11.31 9.55 -5.78
CA LEU A 118 -11.41 10.03 -4.42
C LEU A 118 -12.86 10.46 -4.14
N TYR A 119 -13.34 10.13 -2.94
CA TYR A 119 -14.62 10.59 -2.42
C TYR A 119 -14.35 11.35 -1.12
N PRO A 120 -15.02 12.48 -0.88
CA PRO A 120 -14.83 13.21 0.36
C PRO A 120 -15.39 12.43 1.56
N PRO A 121 -14.79 12.56 2.76
CA PRO A 121 -15.26 11.88 3.97
C PRO A 121 -16.72 12.20 4.34
N SER A 122 -17.25 13.34 3.91
CA SER A 122 -18.66 13.72 4.08
C SER A 122 -19.64 12.74 3.42
N LEU A 123 -19.19 11.93 2.46
CA LEU A 123 -20.00 10.88 1.83
C LEU A 123 -19.90 9.51 2.51
N ALA A 124 -19.13 9.35 3.60
CA ALA A 124 -18.87 8.04 4.23
C ALA A 124 -20.14 7.23 4.51
N ARG A 125 -21.21 7.88 5.00
CA ARG A 125 -22.50 7.23 5.29
C ARG A 125 -23.25 6.70 4.06
N ARG A 126 -22.82 7.08 2.85
CA ARG A 126 -23.37 6.63 1.56
C ARG A 126 -22.48 5.60 0.86
N MET A 127 -21.36 5.19 1.46
CA MET A 127 -20.37 4.31 0.84
C MET A 127 -20.60 2.82 1.14
N TYR A 128 -21.69 2.45 1.83
CA TYR A 128 -22.02 1.05 2.16
C TYR A 128 -20.84 0.30 2.79
N THR A 129 -20.22 0.91 3.80
CA THR A 129 -19.00 0.43 4.43
C THR A 129 -19.20 -0.90 5.16
N VAL A 130 -18.14 -1.72 5.20
CA VAL A 130 -18.06 -2.83 6.16
C VAL A 130 -17.76 -2.23 7.54
N GLY A 131 -18.68 -2.38 8.50
CA GLY A 131 -18.65 -1.65 9.78
C GLY A 131 -19.57 -0.42 9.77
N ARG A 132 -19.91 0.10 10.95
CA ARG A 132 -20.90 1.17 11.12
C ARG A 132 -20.22 2.51 11.39
N VAL A 133 -20.27 3.44 10.44
CA VAL A 133 -19.72 4.79 10.65
C VAL A 133 -20.32 5.47 11.91
N ALA A 134 -19.53 5.57 12.96
CA ALA A 134 -19.87 6.20 14.23
C ALA A 134 -19.71 7.73 14.15
N ARG A 135 -18.59 8.21 13.59
CA ARG A 135 -18.27 9.63 13.50
C ARG A 135 -17.39 9.94 12.30
N VAL A 136 -17.61 11.10 11.68
CA VAL A 136 -16.67 11.71 10.74
C VAL A 136 -16.19 13.01 11.38
N HIS A 137 -14.89 13.12 11.64
CA HIS A 137 -14.28 14.30 12.25
C HIS A 137 -14.08 15.42 11.21
N ALA A 138 -13.92 16.67 11.68
CA ALA A 138 -13.70 17.82 10.80
C ALA A 138 -12.44 17.70 9.92
N ASN A 139 -11.43 16.97 10.39
CA ASN A 139 -10.22 16.65 9.61
C ASN A 139 -10.42 15.48 8.62
N GLY A 140 -11.63 14.95 8.47
CA GLY A 140 -11.93 13.86 7.55
C GLY A 140 -11.74 12.46 8.12
N ARG A 141 -11.24 12.30 9.35
CA ARG A 141 -11.09 10.97 9.97
C ARG A 141 -12.45 10.29 10.15
N ILE A 142 -12.59 9.08 9.63
CA ILE A 142 -13.79 8.23 9.77
C ILE A 142 -13.54 7.23 10.90
N VAL A 143 -14.49 7.15 11.83
CA VAL A 143 -14.53 6.19 12.94
C VAL A 143 -15.71 5.24 12.70
N PHE A 144 -15.44 3.94 12.75
CA PHE A 144 -16.40 2.85 12.56
C PHE A 144 -16.83 2.21 13.89
#